data_AF-A0A023GIC2-F1
#
_entry.id   AF-A0A023GIC2-F1
#
_cell.length_a   1.000
_cell.length_b   1.000
_cell.length_c   1.000
_cell.angle_alpha   90.00
_cell.angle_beta   90.00
_cell.angle_gamma   90.00
#
_symmetry.space_group_name_H-M   'P 1'
#
loop_
_entity.id
_entity.type
_entity.pdbx_description
1 polymer ?
#
loop_
_entity_poly.entity_id
_entity_poly.type
_entity_poly.pdbx_seq_one_letter_code
_entity_poly.pdbx_strand_id
1 'polypeptide(L)'
;MEQLPKVVIKGIPSSSRAVIHADDSLGGTRYRLLVEGDGLREVIATYGVDGTRTRSNNTTEVEKTLGIEAARSTIIHEIAETMSGHGISVDRRHLMLLADLMTFRGEVLGITRHGLARMKESALMLASFEKTADHLFDAAYYGQTDEISGVSESIILGVPMAIGTGFFDLVHKVDWRPLAAPRKLIFDRSEFHVKLGDS
;
A
#
# COMPACT_ATOMS: atom_id res chain seq x y z
N MET A 1 -19.54 5.06 -46.78
CA MET A 1 -18.50 4.19 -47.38
C MET A 1 -17.20 4.15 -46.56
N GLU A 2 -17.05 4.95 -45.49
CA GLU A 2 -15.81 5.04 -44.68
C GLU A 2 -15.61 3.96 -43.61
N GLN A 3 -16.54 3.02 -43.43
CA GLN A 3 -16.45 1.99 -42.38
C GLN A 3 -15.79 0.69 -42.84
N LEU A 4 -15.71 0.42 -44.15
CA LEU A 4 -15.08 -0.78 -44.70
C LEU A 4 -13.61 -0.97 -44.29
N PRO A 5 -12.73 0.06 -44.26
CA PRO A 5 -11.33 -0.14 -43.89
C PRO A 5 -11.11 -0.42 -42.40
N LYS A 6 -12.13 -0.26 -41.54
CA LYS A 6 -12.03 -0.51 -40.10
C LYS A 6 -12.42 -1.94 -39.70
N VAL A 7 -12.85 -2.76 -40.66
CA VAL A 7 -13.26 -4.15 -40.38
C VAL A 7 -12.02 -5.02 -40.20
N VAL A 8 -11.87 -5.61 -39.01
CA VAL A 8 -10.80 -6.56 -38.72
C VAL A 8 -11.14 -7.90 -39.37
N ILE A 9 -10.32 -8.33 -40.34
CA ILE A 9 -10.53 -9.59 -41.08
C ILE A 9 -10.05 -10.80 -40.27
N LYS A 10 -8.91 -10.67 -39.58
CA LYS A 10 -8.32 -11.72 -38.72
C LYS A 10 -7.33 -11.12 -37.73
N GLY A 11 -7.27 -11.69 -36.53
CA GLY A 11 -6.33 -11.28 -35.47
C GLY A 11 -7.02 -10.67 -34.27
N ILE A 12 -6.21 -10.17 -33.35
CA ILE A 12 -6.67 -9.50 -32.12
C ILE A 12 -6.86 -8.01 -32.44
N PRO A 13 -8.08 -7.44 -32.29
CA PRO A 13 -8.37 -6.07 -32.70
C PRO A 13 -7.59 -5.02 -31.89
N SER A 14 -7.20 -5.34 -30.66
CA SER A 14 -6.46 -4.47 -29.76
C SER A 14 -4.93 -4.52 -29.95
N SER A 15 -4.43 -5.43 -30.78
CA SER A 15 -3.02 -5.51 -31.16
C SER A 15 -2.75 -4.75 -32.45
N SER A 16 -1.79 -3.82 -32.45
CA SER A 16 -1.45 -3.00 -33.62
C SER A 16 -0.41 -3.67 -34.51
N ARG A 17 0.61 -4.28 -33.90
CA ARG A 17 1.71 -4.94 -34.62
C ARG A 17 2.36 -6.01 -33.76
N ALA A 18 2.98 -6.98 -34.44
CA ALA A 18 3.80 -7.99 -33.80
C ALA A 18 5.13 -8.11 -34.54
N VAL A 19 6.23 -8.23 -33.79
CA VAL A 19 7.60 -8.31 -34.29
C VAL A 19 8.25 -9.58 -33.76
N ILE A 20 8.94 -10.31 -34.63
CA ILE A 20 9.67 -11.51 -34.25
C ILE A 20 11.10 -11.11 -33.88
N HIS A 21 11.54 -11.53 -32.70
CA HIS A 21 12.91 -11.37 -32.22
C HIS A 21 13.57 -12.75 -32.10
N ALA A 22 14.68 -12.96 -32.80
CA ALA A 22 15.48 -14.18 -32.70
C ALA A 22 16.50 -14.02 -31.57
N ASP A 23 16.50 -14.96 -30.63
CA ASP A 23 17.41 -15.02 -29.50
C ASP A 23 18.29 -16.28 -29.65
N ASP A 24 19.58 -16.06 -29.89
CA ASP A 24 20.58 -17.11 -30.16
C ASP A 24 21.43 -17.47 -28.91
N SER A 25 21.08 -16.95 -27.73
CA SER A 25 21.90 -16.99 -26.52
C SER A 25 22.15 -18.39 -25.92
N LEU A 26 21.41 -19.43 -26.35
CA LEU A 26 21.36 -20.74 -25.69
C LEU A 26 21.66 -21.94 -26.61
N GLY A 27 22.46 -21.74 -27.66
CA GLY A 27 22.92 -22.84 -28.54
C GLY A 27 21.82 -23.43 -29.43
N GLY A 28 20.70 -22.71 -29.58
CA GLY A 28 19.63 -22.97 -30.53
C GLY A 28 18.78 -21.72 -30.71
N THR A 29 18.37 -21.43 -31.95
CA THR A 29 17.62 -20.21 -32.28
C THR A 29 16.20 -20.31 -31.74
N ARG A 30 15.87 -19.45 -30.75
CA ARG A 30 14.51 -19.31 -30.23
C ARG A 30 13.88 -18.02 -30.75
N TYR A 31 12.65 -18.10 -31.23
CA TYR A 31 11.90 -16.93 -31.66
C TYR A 31 10.99 -16.45 -30.53
N ARG A 32 11.10 -15.17 -30.16
CA ARG A 32 10.19 -14.47 -29.25
C ARG A 32 9.31 -13.54 -30.08
N LEU A 33 8.01 -13.53 -29.81
CA LEU A 33 7.09 -12.59 -30.43
C LEU A 33 6.89 -11.40 -29.48
N LEU A 34 7.15 -10.20 -29.97
CA LEU A 34 6.87 -8.94 -29.27
C LEU A 34 5.61 -8.34 -29.88
N VAL A 35 4.56 -8.25 -29.09
CA VAL A 35 3.26 -7.70 -29.53
C VAL A 35 3.12 -6.30 -28.98
N GLU A 36 2.80 -5.35 -29.85
CA GLU A 36 2.44 -3.99 -29.49
C GLU A 36 0.92 -3.87 -29.47
N GLY A 37 0.36 -3.57 -28.30
CA GLY A 37 -1.07 -3.41 -28.07
C GLY A 37 -1.51 -4.02 -26.75
N ASP A 38 -2.81 -3.91 -26.48
CA ASP A 38 -3.46 -4.49 -25.30
C ASP A 38 -4.18 -5.79 -25.71
N GLY A 39 -4.43 -6.70 -24.80
CA GLY A 39 -5.16 -7.96 -25.04
C GLY A 39 -4.44 -9.23 -24.58
N LEU A 40 -3.70 -9.20 -23.47
CA LEU A 40 -2.96 -10.33 -22.89
C LEU A 40 -3.79 -11.60 -22.79
N ARG A 41 -5.06 -11.50 -22.37
CA ARG A 41 -5.96 -12.65 -22.25
C ARG A 41 -6.18 -13.37 -23.58
N GLU A 42 -6.35 -12.62 -24.66
CA GLU A 42 -6.57 -13.17 -26.00
C GLU A 42 -5.27 -13.75 -26.59
N VAL A 43 -4.15 -13.07 -26.34
CA VAL A 43 -2.82 -13.54 -26.75
C VAL A 43 -2.49 -14.88 -26.10
N ILE A 44 -2.70 -15.01 -24.78
CA ILE A 44 -2.45 -16.24 -24.02
C ILE A 44 -3.32 -17.41 -24.53
N ALA A 45 -4.54 -17.13 -24.98
CA ALA A 45 -5.47 -18.14 -25.49
C ALA A 45 -5.21 -18.55 -26.95
N THR A 46 -4.29 -17.89 -27.65
CA THR A 46 -4.02 -18.15 -29.07
C THR A 46 -3.24 -19.45 -29.26
N TYR A 47 -3.70 -20.31 -30.16
CA TYR A 47 -3.03 -21.57 -30.47
C TYR A 47 -1.58 -21.35 -30.96
N GLY A 48 -0.64 -22.08 -30.34
CA GLY A 48 0.80 -21.97 -30.64
C GLY A 48 1.56 -20.96 -29.78
N VAL A 49 0.88 -20.20 -28.92
CA VAL A 49 1.52 -19.32 -27.92
C VAL A 49 1.70 -20.06 -26.60
N ASP A 50 2.88 -19.96 -26.00
CA ASP A 50 3.13 -20.43 -24.64
C ASP A 50 2.61 -19.39 -23.62
N GLY A 51 1.36 -19.57 -23.21
CA GLY A 51 0.70 -18.70 -22.25
C GLY A 51 1.40 -18.62 -20.88
N THR A 52 2.12 -19.67 -20.46
CA THR A 52 2.77 -19.72 -19.13
C THR A 52 3.99 -18.80 -19.03
N ARG A 53 4.58 -18.47 -20.18
CA ARG A 53 5.78 -17.61 -20.27
C ARG A 53 5.50 -16.25 -20.89
N THR A 54 4.26 -16.00 -21.30
CA THR A 54 3.83 -14.72 -21.85
C THR A 54 3.74 -13.67 -20.74
N ARG A 55 4.22 -12.45 -21.00
CA ARG A 55 4.21 -11.33 -20.06
C ARG A 55 3.65 -10.09 -20.74
N SER A 56 3.08 -9.18 -19.94
CA SER A 56 2.66 -7.84 -20.35
C SER A 56 3.29 -6.82 -19.41
N ASN A 57 3.64 -5.66 -19.95
CA ASN A 57 4.14 -4.51 -19.20
C ASN A 57 2.99 -3.70 -18.56
N ASN A 58 1.74 -3.90 -19.01
CA ASN A 58 0.57 -3.23 -18.45
C ASN A 58 0.07 -3.95 -17.19
N THR A 59 0.37 -3.39 -16.02
CA THR A 59 0.03 -3.98 -14.71
C THR A 59 -1.47 -4.13 -14.48
N THR A 60 -2.29 -3.19 -14.99
CA THR A 60 -3.76 -3.23 -14.87
C THR A 60 -4.35 -4.40 -15.65
N GLU A 61 -3.75 -4.72 -16.80
CA GLU A 61 -4.16 -5.85 -17.60
C GLU A 61 -3.74 -7.19 -16.97
N VAL A 62 -2.51 -7.24 -16.44
CA VAL A 62 -2.00 -8.40 -15.72
C VAL A 62 -2.87 -8.70 -14.50
N GLU A 63 -3.25 -7.67 -13.73
CA GLU A 63 -4.17 -7.79 -12.59
C GLU A 63 -5.50 -8.44 -13.00
N LYS A 64 -6.12 -7.96 -14.09
CA LYS A 64 -7.41 -8.49 -14.58
C LYS A 64 -7.32 -9.91 -15.12
N THR A 65 -6.16 -10.30 -15.66
CA THR A 65 -6.00 -11.57 -16.38
C THR A 65 -5.42 -12.67 -15.49
N LEU A 66 -4.40 -12.33 -14.70
CA LEU A 66 -3.58 -13.27 -13.91
C LEU A 66 -3.71 -13.03 -12.39
N GLY A 67 -4.31 -11.92 -11.96
CA GLY A 67 -4.54 -11.60 -10.55
C GLY A 67 -3.48 -10.69 -9.92
N ILE A 68 -3.71 -10.33 -8.65
CA ILE A 68 -2.96 -9.29 -7.96
C ILE A 68 -1.49 -9.65 -7.70
N GLU A 69 -1.17 -10.92 -7.43
CA GLU A 69 0.20 -11.35 -7.16
C GLU A 69 1.07 -11.35 -8.43
N ALA A 70 0.45 -11.65 -9.58
CA ALA A 70 1.09 -11.51 -10.88
C ALA A 70 1.38 -10.03 -11.17
N ALA A 71 0.40 -9.14 -10.91
CA ALA A 71 0.58 -7.70 -11.08
C ALA A 71 1.68 -7.14 -10.17
N ARG A 72 1.73 -7.57 -8.89
CA ARG A 72 2.79 -7.24 -7.94
C ARG A 72 4.17 -7.64 -8.48
N SER A 73 4.30 -8.87 -8.98
CA SER A 73 5.55 -9.36 -9.56
C SER A 73 5.96 -8.59 -10.82
N THR A 74 4.99 -8.21 -11.67
CA THR A 74 5.22 -7.36 -12.84
C THR A 74 5.72 -5.97 -12.43
N ILE A 75 5.13 -5.32 -11.43
CA ILE A 75 5.60 -4.02 -10.92
C ILE A 75 7.08 -4.08 -10.52
N ILE A 76 7.47 -5.11 -9.75
CA ILE A 76 8.86 -5.30 -9.32
C ILE A 76 9.79 -5.45 -10.53
N HIS A 77 9.38 -6.25 -11.52
CA HIS A 77 10.17 -6.54 -12.71
C HIS A 77 10.34 -5.32 -13.61
N GLU A 78 9.25 -4.63 -13.94
CA GLU A 78 9.27 -3.46 -14.83
C GLU A 78 10.11 -2.31 -14.25
N ILE A 79 9.98 -2.05 -12.94
CA ILE A 79 10.79 -1.02 -12.28
C ILE A 79 12.26 -1.43 -12.25
N ALA A 80 12.57 -2.70 -11.95
CA ALA A 80 13.93 -3.19 -11.95
C ALA A 80 14.58 -3.11 -13.34
N GLU A 81 13.86 -3.54 -14.39
CA GLU A 81 14.35 -3.46 -15.77
C GLU A 81 14.59 -2.01 -16.19
N THR A 82 13.64 -1.11 -15.92
CA THR A 82 13.79 0.32 -16.23
C THR A 82 14.98 0.95 -15.51
N MET A 83 15.16 0.68 -14.21
CA MET A 83 16.27 1.20 -13.43
C MET A 83 17.61 0.66 -13.93
N SER A 84 17.67 -0.64 -14.21
CA SER A 84 18.89 -1.28 -14.74
C SER A 84 19.28 -0.76 -16.13
N GLY A 85 18.29 -0.45 -16.98
CA GLY A 85 18.53 0.16 -18.29
C GLY A 85 19.16 1.55 -18.23
N HIS A 86 18.99 2.26 -17.11
CA HIS A 86 19.62 3.57 -16.86
C HIS A 86 20.90 3.46 -16.00
N GLY A 87 21.36 2.24 -15.70
CA GLY A 87 22.54 2.01 -14.85
C GLY A 87 22.31 2.30 -13.36
N ILE A 88 21.06 2.42 -12.91
CA ILE A 88 20.70 2.65 -11.51
C ILE A 88 20.52 1.29 -10.83
N SER A 89 21.34 1.03 -9.81
CA SER A 89 21.17 -0.16 -8.97
C SER A 89 20.33 0.15 -7.74
N VAL A 90 19.25 -0.60 -7.56
CA VAL A 90 18.35 -0.48 -6.40
C VAL A 90 18.23 -1.86 -5.77
N ASP A 91 18.32 -1.94 -4.44
CA ASP A 91 18.07 -3.19 -3.72
C ASP A 91 16.61 -3.63 -3.96
N ARG A 92 16.43 -4.91 -4.28
CA ARG A 92 15.12 -5.52 -4.50
C ARG A 92 14.16 -5.32 -3.33
N ARG A 93 14.65 -5.20 -2.09
CA ARG A 93 13.82 -4.97 -0.89
C ARG A 93 13.00 -3.68 -0.99
N HIS A 94 13.55 -2.62 -1.56
CA HIS A 94 12.81 -1.36 -1.77
C HIS A 94 11.70 -1.52 -2.81
N LEU A 95 12.00 -2.24 -3.90
CA LEU A 95 11.02 -2.51 -4.96
C LEU A 95 9.90 -3.42 -4.46
N MET A 96 10.22 -4.42 -3.63
CA MET A 96 9.24 -5.29 -2.98
C MET A 96 8.32 -4.49 -2.08
N LEU A 97 8.86 -3.63 -1.20
CA LEU A 97 8.05 -2.81 -0.31
C LEU A 97 7.11 -1.88 -1.09
N LEU A 98 7.58 -1.27 -2.18
CA LEU A 98 6.77 -0.43 -3.05
C LEU A 98 5.63 -1.22 -3.71
N ALA A 99 5.94 -2.39 -4.29
CA ALA A 99 4.94 -3.23 -4.93
C ALA A 99 3.90 -3.76 -3.92
N ASP A 100 4.32 -4.12 -2.71
CA ASP A 100 3.44 -4.53 -1.62
C ASP A 100 2.50 -3.39 -1.24
N LEU A 101 3.02 -2.18 -1.07
CA LEU A 101 2.23 -0.99 -0.78
C LEU A 101 1.22 -0.67 -1.90
N MET A 102 1.58 -0.91 -3.16
CA MET A 102 0.66 -0.69 -4.29
C MET A 102 -0.44 -1.75 -4.39
N THR A 103 -0.30 -2.93 -3.77
CA THR A 103 -1.18 -4.09 -4.02
C THR A 103 -1.87 -4.65 -2.77
N PHE A 104 -1.56 -4.18 -1.55
CA PHE A 104 -2.07 -4.76 -0.30
C PHE A 104 -3.60 -4.72 -0.13
N ARG A 105 -4.31 -3.79 -0.79
CA ARG A 105 -5.79 -3.69 -0.73
C ARG A 105 -6.50 -4.66 -1.69
N GLY A 106 -5.75 -5.47 -2.44
CA GLY A 106 -6.31 -6.42 -3.41
C GLY A 106 -6.58 -5.83 -4.80
N GLU A 107 -6.17 -4.58 -5.03
CA GLU A 107 -6.19 -3.91 -6.33
C GLU A 107 -4.90 -3.11 -6.52
N VAL A 108 -4.52 -2.80 -7.75
CA VAL A 108 -3.33 -1.98 -8.02
C VAL A 108 -3.65 -0.49 -7.81
N LEU A 109 -3.20 0.04 -6.67
CA LEU A 109 -3.34 1.45 -6.32
C LEU A 109 -2.08 2.24 -6.70
N GLY A 110 -2.24 3.23 -7.58
CA GLY A 110 -1.15 4.12 -7.97
C GLY A 110 -0.76 5.11 -6.87
N ILE A 111 0.49 5.54 -6.84
CA ILE A 111 0.99 6.58 -5.91
C ILE A 111 0.60 7.97 -6.44
N THR A 112 -0.70 8.26 -6.42
CA THR A 112 -1.31 9.54 -6.84
C THR A 112 -2.37 9.96 -5.82
N ARG A 113 -2.89 11.18 -5.91
CA ARG A 113 -3.94 11.67 -4.99
C ARG A 113 -5.14 10.72 -4.84
N HIS A 114 -5.56 10.09 -5.94
CA HIS A 114 -6.72 9.20 -5.93
C HIS A 114 -6.38 7.83 -5.32
N GLY A 115 -5.15 7.34 -5.52
CA GLY A 115 -4.71 6.09 -4.90
C GLY A 115 -4.43 6.25 -3.40
N LEU A 116 -3.76 7.34 -3.00
CA LEU A 116 -3.48 7.65 -1.60
C LEU A 116 -4.77 7.82 -0.77
N ALA A 117 -5.78 8.49 -1.31
CA ALA A 117 -7.10 8.62 -0.68
C ALA A 117 -7.81 7.27 -0.45
N ARG A 118 -7.46 6.23 -1.20
CA ARG A 118 -7.98 4.85 -0.99
C ARG A 118 -7.09 4.00 -0.09
N MET A 119 -5.82 4.38 0.07
CA MET A 119 -4.86 3.64 0.91
C MET A 119 -5.00 4.00 2.39
N LYS A 120 -5.15 5.29 2.70
CA LYS A 120 -5.14 5.83 4.06
C LYS A 120 -6.39 6.64 4.36
N GLU A 121 -6.80 6.61 5.63
CA GLU A 121 -8.07 7.18 6.07
C GLU A 121 -7.93 8.54 6.79
N SER A 122 -6.75 8.90 7.30
CA SER A 122 -6.55 10.14 8.07
C SER A 122 -6.66 11.41 7.20
N ALA A 123 -7.60 12.28 7.56
CA ALA A 123 -7.92 13.50 6.82
C ALA A 123 -6.76 14.50 6.80
N LEU A 124 -6.05 14.66 7.92
CA LEU A 124 -4.93 15.60 8.03
C LEU A 124 -3.75 15.18 7.13
N MET A 125 -3.46 13.88 7.05
CA MET A 125 -2.45 13.35 6.15
C MET A 125 -2.84 13.57 4.68
N LEU A 126 -4.09 13.29 4.31
CA LEU A 126 -4.58 13.52 2.93
C LEU A 126 -4.52 15.00 2.57
N ALA A 127 -4.97 15.88 3.48
CA ALA A 127 -4.94 17.32 3.30
C ALA A 127 -3.51 17.89 3.15
N SER A 128 -2.50 17.21 3.72
CA SER A 128 -1.09 17.59 3.60
C SER A 128 -0.44 17.22 2.26
N PHE A 129 -1.09 16.37 1.44
CA PHE A 129 -0.57 15.95 0.14
C PHE A 129 -1.10 16.82 -1.01
N GLU A 130 -2.40 16.73 -1.28
CA GLU A 130 -3.10 17.51 -2.32
C GLU A 130 -4.56 17.75 -1.89
N LYS A 131 -5.25 18.72 -2.52
CA LYS A 131 -6.67 19.04 -2.25
C LYS A 131 -7.00 19.31 -0.77
N THR A 132 -6.17 20.12 -0.11
CA THR A 132 -6.28 20.44 1.32
C THR A 132 -7.67 20.91 1.74
N ALA A 133 -8.26 21.88 1.02
CA ALA A 133 -9.56 22.44 1.38
C ALA A 133 -10.69 21.40 1.27
N ASP A 134 -10.74 20.66 0.15
CA ASP A 134 -11.77 19.63 -0.08
C ASP A 134 -11.74 18.58 1.03
N HIS A 135 -10.57 18.04 1.38
CA HIS A 135 -10.43 17.03 2.44
C HIS A 135 -10.85 17.55 3.81
N LEU A 136 -10.55 18.81 4.15
CA LEU A 136 -10.95 19.40 5.43
C LEU A 136 -12.45 19.69 5.48
N PHE A 137 -13.05 20.16 4.37
CA PHE A 137 -14.50 20.37 4.30
C PHE A 137 -15.27 19.06 4.37
N ASP A 138 -14.82 18.03 3.63
CA ASP A 138 -15.44 16.70 3.69
C ASP A 138 -15.32 16.10 5.09
N ALA A 139 -14.14 16.16 5.71
CA ALA A 139 -13.95 15.68 7.07
C ALA A 139 -14.84 16.43 8.09
N ALA A 140 -14.98 17.75 7.96
CA ALA A 140 -15.86 18.55 8.81
C ALA A 140 -17.34 18.22 8.57
N TYR A 141 -17.74 18.01 7.32
CA TYR A 141 -19.11 17.65 6.94
C TYR A 141 -19.52 16.28 7.48
N TYR A 142 -18.64 15.28 7.35
CA TYR A 142 -18.89 13.92 7.86
C TYR A 142 -18.57 13.75 9.35
N GLY A 143 -18.01 14.76 10.01
CA GLY A 143 -17.59 14.67 11.41
C GLY A 143 -16.49 13.62 11.64
N GLN A 144 -15.57 13.48 10.67
CA GLN A 144 -14.51 12.48 10.73
C GLN A 144 -13.56 12.78 11.89
N THR A 145 -13.16 11.73 12.61
CA THR A 145 -12.16 11.81 13.69
C THR A 145 -10.86 11.20 13.22
N ASP A 146 -9.74 11.84 13.58
CA ASP A 146 -8.39 11.41 13.20
C ASP A 146 -7.64 10.92 14.45
N GLU A 147 -7.01 9.74 14.37
CA GLU A 147 -6.38 9.09 15.52
C GLU A 147 -4.97 9.62 15.83
N ILE A 148 -4.39 10.46 14.95
CA ILE A 148 -3.06 11.08 15.14
C ILE A 148 -1.95 10.01 15.25
N SER A 149 -2.17 8.85 14.62
CA SER A 149 -1.19 7.75 14.59
C SER A 149 -0.20 7.88 13.44
N GLY A 150 -0.54 8.69 12.43
CA GLY A 150 0.30 8.93 11.26
C GLY A 150 1.42 9.93 11.50
N VAL A 151 2.56 9.73 10.83
CA VAL A 151 3.74 10.60 10.92
C VAL A 151 3.40 12.06 10.60
N SER A 152 2.67 12.31 9.51
CA SER A 152 2.31 13.68 9.09
C SER A 152 1.47 14.40 10.15
N GLU A 153 0.50 13.70 10.74
CA GLU A 153 -0.44 14.26 11.71
C GLU A 153 0.27 14.59 13.03
N SER A 154 1.13 13.68 13.50
CA SER A 154 1.94 13.92 14.70
C SER A 154 2.84 15.14 14.52
N ILE A 155 3.44 15.31 13.34
CA ILE A 155 4.27 16.50 13.02
C ILE A 155 3.42 17.78 13.03
N ILE A 156 2.24 17.77 12.40
CA ILE A 156 1.34 18.93 12.34
C ILE A 156 0.93 19.38 13.74
N LEU A 157 0.65 18.43 14.64
CA LEU A 157 0.21 18.70 16.01
C LEU A 157 1.36 18.87 17.03
N GLY A 158 2.61 18.63 16.63
CA GLY A 158 3.77 18.74 17.50
C GLY A 158 3.87 17.65 18.57
N VAL A 159 3.28 16.47 18.30
CA VAL A 159 3.30 15.30 19.19
C VAL A 159 4.42 14.34 18.72
N PRO A 160 5.16 13.67 19.63
CA PRO A 160 6.15 12.67 19.22
C PRO A 160 5.50 11.53 18.42
N MET A 161 6.12 11.15 17.30
CA MET A 161 5.64 10.09 16.40
C MET A 161 5.96 8.69 16.93
N ALA A 162 5.06 7.72 16.70
CA ALA A 162 5.18 6.34 17.17
C ALA A 162 6.15 5.45 16.34
N ILE A 163 7.15 6.04 15.68
CA ILE A 163 8.16 5.31 14.89
C ILE A 163 9.57 5.68 15.36
N GLY A 164 10.53 4.78 15.15
CA GLY A 164 11.92 4.99 15.58
C GLY A 164 12.02 5.06 17.10
N THR A 165 12.54 6.18 17.63
CA THR A 165 12.74 6.38 19.07
C THR A 165 11.45 6.58 19.85
N GLY A 166 10.36 7.00 19.20
CA GLY A 166 9.05 7.15 19.82
C GLY A 166 8.22 5.85 19.82
N PHE A 167 8.79 4.72 19.38
CA PHE A 167 8.09 3.44 19.35
C PHE A 167 7.90 2.83 20.76
N PHE A 168 8.68 3.26 21.75
CA PHE A 168 8.62 2.72 23.11
C PHE A 168 8.66 3.86 24.14
N ASP A 169 8.02 3.62 25.28
CA ASP A 169 8.09 4.50 26.44
C ASP A 169 9.17 4.03 27.42
N LEU A 170 9.74 5.00 28.14
CA LEU A 170 10.71 4.74 29.19
C LEU A 170 10.02 4.81 30.55
N VAL A 171 9.99 3.68 31.25
CA VAL A 171 9.54 3.63 32.64
C VAL A 171 10.77 3.71 33.54
N HIS A 172 10.77 4.66 34.46
CA HIS A 172 11.83 4.76 35.46
C HIS A 172 11.73 3.60 36.46
N LYS A 173 12.82 2.83 36.60
CA LYS A 173 12.90 1.72 37.55
C LYS A 173 13.08 2.28 38.97
N VAL A 174 11.96 2.55 39.64
CA VAL A 174 11.93 2.89 41.06
C VAL A 174 11.92 1.60 41.88
N ASP A 175 12.61 1.58 43.02
CA ASP A 175 12.41 0.55 44.05
C ASP A 175 11.00 0.69 44.62
N TRP A 176 10.03 0.07 43.93
CA TRP A 176 8.64 0.10 44.30
C TRP A 176 8.46 -0.55 45.68
N ARG A 177 8.15 0.29 46.65
CA ARG A 177 7.63 -0.16 47.94
C ARG A 177 6.12 -0.03 47.89
N PRO A 178 5.36 -1.07 48.28
CA PRO A 178 3.92 -0.93 48.41
C PRO A 178 3.63 0.27 49.32
N LEU A 179 2.66 1.10 48.91
CA LEU A 179 2.20 2.23 49.71
C LEU A 179 1.92 1.72 51.13
N ALA A 180 2.42 2.45 52.14
CA ALA A 180 2.11 2.13 53.52
C ALA A 180 0.60 2.01 53.69
N ALA A 181 0.14 1.02 54.46
CA ALA A 181 -1.28 0.80 54.68
C ALA A 181 -1.95 2.12 55.09
N PRO A 182 -3.14 2.44 54.54
CA PRO A 182 -3.82 3.68 54.87
C PRO A 182 -3.97 3.80 56.38
N ARG A 183 -3.72 5.00 56.91
CA ARG A 183 -3.87 5.28 58.34
C ARG A 183 -5.30 4.88 58.75
N LYS A 184 -5.43 4.13 59.85
CA LYS A 184 -6.74 3.80 60.44
C LYS A 184 -7.58 5.06 60.57
N LEU A 185 -8.80 5.01 60.03
CA LEU A 185 -9.75 6.09 60.07
C LEU A 185 -10.08 6.42 61.53
N ILE A 186 -10.49 7.67 61.79
CA ILE A 186 -10.86 8.11 63.14
C ILE A 186 -12.03 7.28 63.71
N PHE A 187 -12.91 6.79 62.82
CA PHE A 187 -14.05 5.93 63.16
C PHE A 187 -13.65 4.50 63.55
N ASP A 188 -12.45 4.03 63.19
CA ASP A 188 -11.96 2.69 63.56
C ASP A 188 -11.14 2.71 64.86
N ARG A 189 -10.98 3.90 65.46
CA ARG A 189 -10.27 4.10 66.72
C ARG A 189 -11.28 4.19 67.85
N SER A 190 -11.36 3.14 68.66
CA SER A 190 -12.20 3.06 69.86
C SER A 190 -11.91 4.16 70.90
N GLU A 191 -10.77 4.84 70.79
CA GLU A 191 -10.38 5.99 71.60
C GLU A 191 -11.25 7.24 71.37
N PHE A 192 -11.85 7.38 70.19
CA PHE A 192 -12.69 8.53 69.81
C PHE A 192 -14.18 8.19 69.78
N HIS A 193 -14.56 6.97 70.19
CA HIS A 193 -15.96 6.60 70.32
C HIS A 193 -16.54 7.18 71.60
N VAL A 194 -17.58 7.99 71.46
CA VAL A 194 -18.39 8.45 72.60
C VAL A 194 -19.08 7.23 73.19
N LYS A 195 -18.78 6.90 74.45
CA LYS A 195 -19.49 5.85 75.19
C LYS A 195 -20.94 6.30 75.40
N LEU A 196 -21.86 5.75 74.62
CA LEU A 196 -23.29 5.85 74.90
C LEU A 196 -23.62 4.87 76.03
N GLY A 197 -23.69 5.37 77.26
CA GLY A 197 -24.22 4.64 78.41
C GLY A 197 -23.43 4.90 79.69
N ASP A 198 -23.93 5.83 80.50
CA ASP A 198 -24.17 5.62 81.93
C ASP A 198 -25.31 6.59 82.31
N SER A 199 -26.54 6.05 82.23
CA SER A 199 -27.75 6.59 82.86
C SER A 199 -28.06 5.74 84.08
#